data_AF-A0A838YTA9-F1
#
_entry.id   AF-A0A838YTA9-F1
#
_cell.length_a   1.000
_cell.length_b   1.000
_cell.length_c   1.000
_cell.angle_alpha   90.00
_cell.angle_beta   90.00
_cell.angle_gamma   90.00
#
_symmetry.space_group_name_H-M   'P 1'
#
loop_
_entity.id
_entity.type
_entity.pdbx_description
1 polymer ?
#
loop_
_entity_poly.entity_id
_entity_poly.type
_entity_poly.pdbx_seq_one_letter_code
_entity_poly.pdbx_strand_id
1 'polypeptide(L)'
;MKRFLFCINVTLFCFVQENHAQFNQSNLPIVVINTNGVTIPDEPKIIVDFKVLYHSDGSINFISDNPHFLGKAGIELRGHSSLIFPKKSYSIELADLEGEETKFPLLGLPSESDWVLIANYDDKTSLKNAYIYHLWAQTGRYSPRNKHVEVIIDNEYMGIYVLTEKIKRDSERINIKKLEAPETDTLKITGGYIIEASRESEITDKEYLWQSSYSSSPESSFYMNFECIYPKKPVKQQLDYIKDYINSFEASLKSIDFKNPESGFRKYIDEESFIDNFLIQEYSLHLDIFARSQFFFKDRGKKMVASPLWDTSNGLFENYTDKWRFSCSSCDPRFFWFERMMEDCNFRSRVVERYKEFRRGFLTYEKSIHYIDSVAVAIQEAIERDRTKWYPFEPGTFADEIQKLKNFVAKRLNWIDNNIISIVEPGSVLASSTYIADINQEIRLVSTCPGDYPVFWTYDTDEGETGSFVGRNIENVLFTKTITYYAKCQTSCLVYSNSVKVNLIGTCPDFLILETTALNPQLQDFKSKYTLTSNIPLPLKSRVLYSAGHSILLSAGFEATAQEVFVAKIEGCR
;
A
#
# COMPACT_ATOMS: atom_id res chain seq x y z
N MET A 1 81.96 -31.21 -13.08
CA MET A 1 80.62 -30.89 -12.53
C MET A 1 79.73 -30.43 -13.67
N LYS A 2 78.76 -31.26 -14.08
CA LYS A 2 77.80 -30.95 -15.14
C LYS A 2 76.75 -29.98 -14.60
N ARG A 3 76.56 -28.83 -15.27
CA ARG A 3 75.42 -27.92 -15.02
C ARG A 3 74.25 -28.38 -15.88
N PHE A 4 73.16 -28.77 -15.23
CA PHE A 4 71.88 -29.04 -15.89
C PHE A 4 71.12 -27.72 -16.04
N LEU A 5 70.82 -27.34 -17.28
CA LEU A 5 69.82 -26.33 -17.61
C LEU A 5 68.44 -27.00 -17.54
N PHE A 6 67.55 -26.51 -16.69
CA PHE A 6 66.16 -26.93 -16.65
C PHE A 6 65.33 -25.92 -17.45
N CYS A 7 64.99 -26.25 -18.69
CA CYS A 7 64.04 -25.47 -19.48
C CYS A 7 62.61 -25.79 -19.00
N ILE A 8 61.97 -24.84 -18.34
CA ILE A 8 60.54 -24.89 -18.04
C ILE A 8 59.80 -24.42 -19.30
N ASN A 9 59.18 -25.37 -20.02
CA ASN A 9 58.18 -25.06 -21.03
C ASN A 9 56.93 -24.53 -20.31
N VAL A 10 56.73 -23.22 -20.35
CA VAL A 10 55.46 -22.59 -19.98
C VAL A 10 54.53 -22.75 -21.18
N THR A 11 53.74 -23.81 -21.19
CA THR A 11 52.64 -23.97 -22.14
C THR A 11 51.56 -22.95 -21.76
N LEU A 12 51.53 -21.83 -22.47
CA LEU A 12 50.46 -20.84 -22.37
C LEU A 12 49.17 -21.51 -22.88
N PHE A 13 48.34 -22.02 -21.97
CA PHE A 13 46.97 -22.39 -22.29
C PHE A 13 46.22 -21.09 -22.58
N CYS A 14 46.14 -20.75 -23.86
CA CYS A 14 45.20 -19.77 -24.36
C CYS A 14 43.81 -20.38 -24.19
N PHE A 15 43.15 -20.10 -23.07
CA PHE A 15 41.71 -20.26 -22.99
C PHE A 15 41.12 -19.22 -23.95
N VAL A 16 40.83 -19.67 -25.17
CA VAL A 16 39.82 -19.00 -25.98
C VAL A 16 38.52 -19.20 -25.21
N GLN A 17 38.12 -18.20 -24.42
CA GLN A 17 36.74 -18.10 -23.93
C GLN A 17 35.85 -17.76 -25.12
N GLU A 18 35.64 -18.70 -26.03
CA GLU A 18 34.49 -18.67 -26.91
C GLU A 18 33.32 -19.26 -26.13
N ASN A 19 32.51 -18.38 -25.55
CA ASN A 19 31.06 -18.53 -25.39
C ASN A 19 30.52 -17.25 -24.74
N HIS A 20 30.56 -16.14 -25.48
CA HIS A 20 29.58 -15.09 -25.22
C HIS A 20 28.23 -15.73 -25.50
N ALA A 21 27.26 -15.61 -24.60
CA ALA A 21 25.91 -16.16 -24.78
C ALA A 21 25.28 -15.55 -26.06
N GLN A 22 25.55 -16.16 -27.21
CA GLN A 22 25.02 -15.80 -28.51
C GLN A 22 23.80 -16.66 -28.74
N PHE A 23 22.65 -16.00 -28.82
CA PHE A 23 21.43 -16.62 -29.32
C PHE A 23 21.18 -16.11 -30.73
N ASN A 24 20.61 -16.92 -31.61
CA ASN A 24 20.19 -16.48 -32.95
C ASN A 24 18.70 -16.12 -33.01
N GLN A 25 17.96 -16.47 -31.95
CA GLN A 25 16.53 -16.27 -31.83
C GLN A 25 16.09 -16.03 -30.38
N SER A 26 14.99 -15.32 -30.19
CA SER A 26 14.39 -15.07 -28.88
C SER A 26 12.87 -14.98 -28.96
N ASN A 27 12.20 -15.48 -27.93
CA ASN A 27 10.77 -15.21 -27.72
C ASN A 27 10.50 -13.77 -27.24
N LEU A 28 11.52 -13.04 -26.79
CA LEU A 28 11.46 -11.62 -26.47
C LEU A 28 11.89 -10.77 -27.69
N PRO A 29 11.42 -9.51 -27.78
CA PRO A 29 11.96 -8.57 -28.75
C PRO A 29 13.47 -8.37 -28.56
N ILE A 30 14.18 -8.11 -29.65
CA ILE A 30 15.63 -7.95 -29.65
C ILE A 30 15.97 -6.52 -30.05
N VAL A 31 16.75 -5.83 -29.23
CA VAL A 31 17.31 -4.51 -29.52
C VAL A 31 18.78 -4.68 -29.87
N VAL A 32 19.18 -4.22 -31.06
CA VAL A 32 20.57 -4.27 -31.51
C VAL A 32 21.09 -2.87 -31.73
N ILE A 33 22.23 -2.59 -31.12
CA ILE A 33 22.88 -1.28 -31.09
C ILE A 33 24.30 -1.46 -31.61
N ASN A 34 24.71 -0.64 -32.57
CA ASN A 34 26.10 -0.58 -33.01
C ASN A 34 26.65 0.83 -32.76
N THR A 35 27.61 0.91 -31.85
CA THR A 35 28.27 2.15 -31.44
C THR A 35 29.32 2.62 -32.42
N ASN A 36 29.65 1.79 -33.42
CA ASN A 36 30.75 2.00 -34.36
C ASN A 36 32.10 2.23 -33.66
N GLY A 37 32.29 1.56 -32.50
CA GLY A 37 33.51 1.62 -31.70
C GLY A 37 33.59 2.82 -30.76
N VAL A 38 32.52 3.58 -30.60
CA VAL A 38 32.46 4.76 -29.70
C VAL A 38 31.94 4.37 -28.33
N THR A 39 32.69 4.67 -27.28
CA THR A 39 32.22 4.47 -25.89
C THR A 39 30.98 5.32 -25.61
N ILE A 40 29.94 4.71 -25.05
CA ILE A 40 28.72 5.39 -24.61
C ILE A 40 29.04 6.19 -23.32
N PRO A 41 28.97 7.54 -23.34
CA PRO A 41 29.20 8.38 -22.15
C PRO A 41 27.92 8.53 -21.32
N ASP A 42 28.02 9.16 -20.14
CA ASP A 42 26.86 9.55 -19.32
C ASP A 42 26.08 10.72 -19.94
N GLU A 43 26.82 11.71 -20.42
CA GLU A 43 26.32 12.79 -21.28
C GLU A 43 27.48 13.34 -22.13
N PRO A 44 27.24 13.88 -23.33
CA PRO A 44 25.97 13.89 -24.05
C PRO A 44 25.73 12.58 -24.83
N LYS A 45 24.50 12.37 -25.31
CA LYS A 45 24.17 11.28 -26.25
C LYS A 45 25.09 11.25 -27.46
N ILE A 46 25.52 10.04 -27.82
CA ILE A 46 26.17 9.73 -29.10
C ILE A 46 25.15 9.11 -30.07
N ILE A 47 25.34 9.31 -31.37
CA ILE A 47 24.50 8.70 -32.39
C ILE A 47 25.02 7.30 -32.73
N VAL A 48 24.13 6.31 -32.72
CA VAL A 48 24.42 4.90 -32.99
C VAL A 48 23.46 4.33 -34.02
N ASP A 49 23.85 3.25 -34.70
CA ASP A 49 22.90 2.50 -35.52
C ASP A 49 22.03 1.64 -34.60
N PHE A 50 20.71 1.68 -34.84
CA PHE A 50 19.73 1.11 -33.92
C PHE A 50 18.68 0.33 -34.70
N LYS A 51 18.48 -0.94 -34.32
CA LYS A 51 17.40 -1.76 -34.86
C LYS A 51 16.65 -2.50 -33.77
N VAL A 52 15.35 -2.69 -33.96
CA VAL A 52 14.48 -3.46 -33.07
C VAL A 52 13.80 -4.56 -33.89
N LEU A 53 13.92 -5.80 -33.42
CA LEU A 53 13.28 -6.98 -33.99
C LEU A 53 12.10 -7.35 -33.10
N TYR A 54 10.90 -7.38 -33.68
CA TYR A 54 9.68 -7.63 -32.93
C TYR A 54 8.58 -8.19 -33.82
N HIS A 55 8.16 -9.41 -33.52
CA HIS A 55 6.96 -10.03 -34.06
C HIS A 55 5.76 -9.78 -33.15
N SER A 56 4.83 -8.94 -33.61
CA SER A 56 3.63 -8.55 -32.85
C SER A 56 2.66 -9.70 -32.59
N ASP A 57 2.75 -10.80 -33.34
CA ASP A 57 1.94 -12.00 -33.17
C ASP A 57 2.47 -12.94 -32.07
N GLY A 58 3.62 -12.61 -31.47
CA GLY A 58 4.26 -13.41 -30.42
C GLY A 58 5.07 -14.59 -30.93
N SER A 59 5.27 -14.72 -32.25
CA SER A 59 6.21 -15.69 -32.81
C SER A 59 7.66 -15.35 -32.45
N ILE A 60 8.55 -16.34 -32.56
CA ILE A 60 9.97 -16.19 -32.26
C ILE A 60 10.61 -15.13 -33.17
N ASN A 61 11.42 -14.25 -32.59
CA ASN A 61 12.22 -13.24 -33.27
C ASN A 61 13.59 -13.84 -33.61
N PHE A 62 14.10 -13.60 -34.81
CA PHE A 62 15.42 -14.04 -35.26
C PHE A 62 16.31 -12.82 -35.55
N ILE A 63 17.61 -12.94 -35.31
CA ILE A 63 18.58 -11.85 -35.61
C ILE A 63 18.59 -11.46 -37.10
N SER A 64 18.24 -12.42 -37.97
CA SER A 64 18.14 -12.29 -39.42
C SER A 64 16.84 -11.66 -39.91
N ASP A 65 15.86 -11.41 -39.03
CA ASP A 65 14.56 -10.89 -39.45
C ASP A 65 14.66 -9.47 -39.99
N ASN A 66 13.66 -9.10 -40.79
CA ASN A 66 13.43 -7.71 -41.12
C ASN A 66 13.07 -6.93 -39.85
N PRO A 67 13.74 -5.80 -39.57
CA PRO A 67 13.51 -5.05 -38.35
C PRO A 67 12.13 -4.41 -38.31
N HIS A 68 11.51 -4.45 -37.13
CA HIS A 68 10.31 -3.68 -36.81
C HIS A 68 10.61 -2.17 -36.81
N PHE A 69 11.79 -1.79 -36.32
CA PHE A 69 12.33 -0.44 -36.45
C PHE A 69 13.78 -0.50 -36.93
N LEU A 70 14.11 0.30 -37.93
CA LEU A 70 15.48 0.49 -38.45
C LEU A 70 15.76 1.98 -38.57
N GLY A 71 16.80 2.44 -37.90
CA GLY A 71 17.20 3.84 -37.92
C GLY A 71 18.48 4.05 -37.13
N LYS A 72 18.61 5.24 -36.57
CA LYS A 72 19.64 5.59 -35.60
C LYS A 72 19.02 5.83 -34.23
N ALA A 73 19.85 6.04 -33.24
CA ALA A 73 19.41 6.57 -31.96
C ALA A 73 20.51 7.42 -31.31
N GLY A 74 20.11 8.45 -30.57
CA GLY A 74 20.95 9.02 -29.53
C GLY A 74 20.96 8.08 -28.32
N ILE A 75 22.15 7.70 -27.84
CA ILE A 75 22.34 6.85 -26.66
C ILE A 75 23.32 7.48 -25.67
N GLU A 76 23.00 7.39 -24.40
CA GLU A 76 23.85 7.75 -23.26
C GLU A 76 23.59 6.79 -22.09
N LEU A 77 24.51 6.72 -21.13
CA LEU A 77 24.28 5.99 -19.88
C LEU A 77 23.13 6.65 -19.11
N ARG A 78 22.47 5.87 -18.27
CA ARG A 78 21.41 6.37 -17.42
C ARG A 78 21.55 5.88 -15.98
N GLY A 79 21.28 6.81 -15.08
CA GLY A 79 21.11 6.57 -13.66
C GLY A 79 22.01 7.50 -12.86
N HIS A 80 22.14 7.19 -11.58
CA HIS A 80 23.08 7.90 -10.70
C HIS A 80 23.95 6.88 -9.98
N SER A 81 23.41 6.21 -8.96
CA SER A 81 24.09 5.11 -8.27
C SER A 81 24.33 3.91 -9.20
N SER A 82 23.39 3.61 -10.10
CA SER A 82 23.50 2.48 -11.03
C SER A 82 24.60 2.64 -12.08
N LEU A 83 25.18 3.84 -12.24
CA LEU A 83 26.31 4.06 -13.14
C LEU A 83 27.55 3.28 -12.71
N ILE A 84 27.65 2.83 -11.45
CA ILE A 84 28.77 1.99 -10.98
C ILE A 84 28.58 0.51 -11.32
N PHE A 85 27.37 0.07 -11.67
CA PHE A 85 27.09 -1.34 -11.92
C PHE A 85 27.76 -1.84 -13.20
N PRO A 86 28.22 -3.11 -13.26
CA PRO A 86 28.82 -3.67 -14.48
C PRO A 86 27.88 -3.61 -15.69
N LYS A 87 26.60 -3.95 -15.51
CA LYS A 87 25.57 -3.86 -16.54
C LYS A 87 24.91 -2.48 -16.48
N LYS A 88 25.12 -1.68 -17.53
CA LYS A 88 24.63 -0.29 -17.60
C LYS A 88 23.20 -0.20 -18.11
N SER A 89 22.45 0.79 -17.64
CA SER A 89 21.18 1.23 -18.24
C SER A 89 21.43 2.36 -19.22
N TYR A 90 20.52 2.56 -20.18
CA TYR A 90 20.70 3.55 -21.25
C TYR A 90 19.44 4.40 -21.46
N SER A 91 19.64 5.69 -21.73
CA SER A 91 18.60 6.55 -22.32
C SER A 91 18.71 6.47 -23.84
N ILE A 92 17.58 6.33 -24.53
CA ILE A 92 17.50 6.19 -25.99
C ILE A 92 16.60 7.29 -26.56
N GLU A 93 17.04 7.94 -27.64
CA GLU A 93 16.22 8.85 -28.44
C GLU A 93 16.27 8.42 -29.89
N LEU A 94 15.13 7.99 -30.43
CA LEU A 94 15.05 7.45 -31.78
C LEU A 94 15.33 8.53 -32.81
N ALA A 95 16.09 8.14 -33.82
CA ALA A 95 16.36 8.96 -34.99
C ALA A 95 16.14 8.15 -36.28
N ASP A 96 15.82 8.83 -37.37
CA ASP A 96 15.76 8.21 -38.69
C ASP A 96 17.17 7.82 -39.20
N LEU A 97 17.27 7.38 -40.45
CA LEU A 97 18.55 6.95 -41.03
C LEU A 97 19.50 8.13 -41.25
N GLU A 98 18.96 9.34 -41.37
CA GLU A 98 19.67 10.60 -41.52
C GLU A 98 20.18 11.15 -40.18
N GLY A 99 19.64 10.64 -39.06
CA GLY A 99 20.03 11.03 -37.70
C GLY A 99 19.13 12.11 -37.08
N GLU A 100 17.98 12.38 -37.67
CA GLU A 100 17.00 13.34 -37.17
C GLU A 100 15.99 12.67 -36.22
N GLU A 101 15.59 13.36 -35.14
CA GLU A 101 14.65 12.82 -34.14
C GLU A 101 13.36 12.31 -34.80
N THR A 102 12.97 11.07 -34.50
CA THR A 102 11.75 10.46 -35.04
C THR A 102 10.95 9.77 -33.94
N LYS A 103 9.62 9.76 -34.09
CA LYS A 103 8.72 9.04 -33.18
C LYS A 103 8.28 7.74 -33.82
N PHE A 104 8.35 6.64 -33.07
CA PHE A 104 7.93 5.33 -33.55
C PHE A 104 7.22 4.52 -32.44
N PRO A 105 6.15 3.76 -32.76
CA PRO A 105 5.40 2.96 -31.79
C PRO A 105 6.12 1.62 -31.48
N LEU A 106 7.26 1.69 -30.81
CA LEU A 106 8.06 0.50 -30.50
C LEU A 106 7.25 -0.53 -29.71
N LEU A 107 7.30 -1.79 -30.16
CA LEU A 107 6.78 -2.95 -29.43
C LEU A 107 5.27 -2.87 -29.14
N GLY A 108 4.53 -2.18 -30.02
CA GLY A 108 3.09 -1.94 -29.85
C GLY A 108 2.76 -0.91 -28.77
N LEU A 109 3.74 -0.18 -28.24
CA LEU A 109 3.55 0.95 -27.34
C LEU A 109 3.29 2.23 -28.14
N PRO A 110 2.69 3.28 -27.55
CA PRO A 110 2.44 4.52 -28.28
C PRO A 110 3.69 5.17 -28.84
N SER A 111 3.51 5.86 -29.97
CA SER A 111 4.59 6.47 -30.73
C SER A 111 5.32 7.54 -29.92
N GLU A 112 6.64 7.38 -29.78
CA GLU A 112 7.49 8.32 -29.06
C GLU A 112 8.96 8.19 -29.48
N SER A 113 9.77 9.22 -29.27
CA SER A 113 11.21 9.25 -29.57
C SER A 113 12.04 8.86 -28.35
N ASP A 114 11.66 9.30 -27.15
CA ASP A 114 12.40 9.04 -25.90
C ASP A 114 11.98 7.72 -25.21
N TRP A 115 12.94 6.82 -25.05
CA TRP A 115 12.82 5.52 -24.38
C TRP A 115 13.97 5.31 -23.38
N VAL A 116 13.81 4.32 -22.49
CA VAL A 116 14.85 3.91 -21.54
C VAL A 116 15.02 2.40 -21.60
N LEU A 117 16.27 1.93 -21.65
CA LEU A 117 16.63 0.53 -21.42
C LEU A 117 17.12 0.36 -20.00
N ILE A 118 16.27 -0.17 -19.10
CA ILE A 118 16.62 -0.37 -17.69
C ILE A 118 17.24 -1.77 -17.52
N ALA A 119 18.47 -1.82 -17.02
CA ALA A 119 19.23 -3.06 -16.85
C ALA A 119 18.74 -3.94 -15.68
N ASN A 120 18.13 -3.33 -14.67
CA ASN A 120 17.70 -3.96 -13.42
C ASN A 120 18.81 -4.82 -12.77
N TYR A 121 20.06 -4.35 -12.79
CA TYR A 121 21.21 -5.15 -12.35
C TYR A 121 21.16 -5.58 -10.87
N ASP A 122 20.51 -4.80 -10.03
CA ASP A 122 20.28 -5.06 -8.61
C ASP A 122 19.02 -5.90 -8.33
N ASP A 123 18.15 -6.08 -9.33
CA ASP A 123 16.95 -6.90 -9.24
C ASP A 123 17.13 -8.22 -9.99
N LYS A 124 17.43 -9.28 -9.22
CA LYS A 124 17.64 -10.64 -9.72
C LYS A 124 16.40 -11.28 -10.35
N THR A 125 15.23 -10.67 -10.18
CA THR A 125 14.02 -11.09 -10.88
C THR A 125 13.86 -10.38 -12.23
N SER A 126 14.40 -9.17 -12.40
CA SER A 126 14.07 -8.24 -13.50
C SER A 126 12.57 -7.90 -13.59
N LEU A 127 11.78 -8.17 -12.55
CA LEU A 127 10.33 -7.99 -12.52
C LEU A 127 9.87 -6.82 -11.64
N LYS A 128 10.67 -6.37 -10.67
CA LYS A 128 10.16 -5.51 -9.58
C LYS A 128 9.61 -4.18 -10.07
N ASN A 129 10.35 -3.50 -10.95
CA ASN A 129 9.88 -2.27 -11.61
C ASN A 129 8.61 -2.54 -12.43
N ALA A 130 8.62 -3.56 -13.29
CA ALA A 130 7.48 -3.90 -14.13
C ALA A 130 6.23 -4.24 -13.31
N TYR A 131 6.39 -4.91 -12.17
CA TYR A 131 5.31 -5.26 -11.26
C TYR A 131 4.70 -4.03 -10.59
N ILE A 132 5.52 -3.11 -10.08
CA ILE A 132 4.98 -1.86 -9.50
C ILE A 132 4.34 -0.98 -10.57
N TYR A 133 4.91 -0.89 -11.77
CA TYR A 133 4.28 -0.18 -12.89
C TYR A 133 2.93 -0.82 -13.28
N HIS A 134 2.84 -2.15 -13.25
CA HIS A 134 1.58 -2.86 -13.45
C HIS A 134 0.55 -2.47 -12.38
N LEU A 135 0.89 -2.57 -11.09
CA LEU A 135 0.00 -2.18 -9.99
C LEU A 135 -0.43 -0.71 -10.09
N TRP A 136 0.50 0.19 -10.41
CA TRP A 136 0.22 1.61 -10.57
C TRP A 136 -0.76 1.87 -11.71
N ALA A 137 -0.64 1.15 -12.84
CA ALA A 137 -1.59 1.27 -13.95
C ALA A 137 -3.01 0.88 -13.55
N GLN A 138 -3.18 -0.07 -12.61
CA GLN A 138 -4.51 -0.49 -12.12
C GLN A 138 -5.22 0.59 -11.28
N THR A 139 -4.51 1.65 -10.86
CA THR A 139 -5.13 2.82 -10.22
C THR A 139 -5.87 3.71 -11.23
N GLY A 140 -5.74 3.44 -12.53
CA GLY A 140 -6.31 4.25 -13.62
C GLY A 140 -5.46 5.46 -14.00
N ARG A 141 -4.24 5.56 -13.46
CA ARG A 141 -3.29 6.65 -13.72
C ARG A 141 -2.28 6.25 -14.78
N TYR A 142 -1.66 7.25 -15.42
CA TYR A 142 -0.52 6.99 -16.29
C TYR A 142 0.57 6.26 -15.50
N SER A 143 1.02 5.15 -16.06
CA SER A 143 2.12 4.33 -15.58
C SER A 143 3.06 4.09 -16.75
N PRO A 144 4.39 4.20 -16.58
CA PRO A 144 5.35 3.91 -17.63
C PRO A 144 5.12 2.50 -18.17
N ARG A 145 4.68 2.42 -19.42
CA ARG A 145 4.54 1.13 -20.10
C ARG A 145 5.92 0.59 -20.41
N ASN A 146 6.02 -0.74 -20.36
CA ASN A 146 7.30 -1.40 -20.46
C ASN A 146 7.19 -2.77 -21.14
N LYS A 147 8.31 -3.23 -21.68
CA LYS A 147 8.48 -4.54 -22.31
C LYS A 147 9.89 -5.07 -22.00
N HIS A 148 9.98 -6.33 -21.58
CA HIS A 148 11.26 -7.03 -21.51
C HIS A 148 11.81 -7.26 -22.92
N VAL A 149 13.10 -7.04 -23.10
CA VAL A 149 13.83 -7.18 -24.37
C VAL A 149 15.20 -7.79 -24.11
N GLU A 150 15.78 -8.44 -25.11
CA GLU A 150 17.20 -8.79 -25.10
C GLU A 150 18.00 -7.74 -25.87
N VAL A 151 19.15 -7.34 -25.34
CA VAL A 151 19.98 -6.27 -25.93
C VAL A 151 21.29 -6.85 -26.45
N ILE A 152 21.70 -6.42 -27.63
CA ILE A 152 23.01 -6.67 -28.23
C ILE A 152 23.67 -5.32 -28.52
N ILE A 153 24.90 -5.12 -28.05
CA ILE A 153 25.71 -3.93 -28.34
C ILE A 153 27.01 -4.39 -29.00
N ASP A 154 27.32 -3.89 -30.19
CA ASP A 154 28.55 -4.22 -30.93
C ASP A 154 28.79 -5.74 -31.09
N ASN A 155 27.71 -6.47 -31.43
CA ASN A 155 27.65 -7.94 -31.55
C ASN A 155 27.86 -8.71 -30.23
N GLU A 156 27.90 -8.02 -29.10
CA GLU A 156 27.96 -8.61 -27.77
C GLU A 156 26.57 -8.65 -27.13
N TYR A 157 26.12 -9.84 -26.70
CA TYR A 157 24.88 -9.97 -25.93
C TYR A 157 25.01 -9.29 -24.57
N MET A 158 24.18 -8.30 -24.28
CA MET A 158 24.21 -7.51 -23.05
C MET A 158 23.21 -7.97 -21.99
N GLY A 159 22.41 -8.99 -22.25
CA GLY A 159 21.43 -9.47 -21.28
C GLY A 159 20.00 -9.03 -21.56
N ILE A 160 19.12 -9.34 -20.62
CA ILE A 160 17.73 -8.89 -20.61
C ILE A 160 17.62 -7.48 -20.04
N TYR A 161 16.83 -6.63 -20.67
CA TYR A 161 16.53 -5.27 -20.23
C TYR A 161 15.01 -5.07 -20.19
N VAL A 162 14.59 -3.99 -19.55
CA VAL A 162 13.20 -3.52 -19.61
C VAL A 162 13.16 -2.21 -20.40
N LEU A 163 12.70 -2.28 -21.66
CA LEU A 163 12.39 -1.09 -22.45
C LEU A 163 11.18 -0.40 -21.79
N THR A 164 11.38 0.83 -21.32
CA THR A 164 10.40 1.58 -20.53
C THR A 164 10.18 2.97 -21.13
N GLU A 165 8.94 3.43 -21.12
CA GLU A 165 8.63 4.81 -21.46
C GLU A 165 9.35 5.80 -20.52
N LYS A 166 10.07 6.77 -21.10
CA LYS A 166 10.62 7.89 -20.32
C LYS A 166 9.49 8.76 -19.78
N ILE A 167 9.56 9.15 -18.51
CA ILE A 167 8.62 10.11 -17.93
C ILE A 167 8.81 11.46 -18.62
N LYS A 168 7.81 11.85 -19.41
CA LYS A 168 7.78 13.14 -20.12
C LYS A 168 6.35 13.57 -20.40
N ARG A 169 6.20 14.84 -20.77
CA ARG A 169 4.95 15.40 -21.29
C ARG A 169 4.67 14.84 -22.67
N ASP A 170 3.55 14.13 -22.81
CA ASP A 170 2.98 13.70 -24.08
C ASP A 170 1.49 13.37 -23.88
N SER A 171 0.67 13.41 -24.93
CA SER A 171 -0.76 13.09 -24.84
C SER A 171 -1.03 11.65 -24.40
N GLU A 172 -0.12 10.72 -24.74
CA GLU A 172 -0.20 9.32 -24.36
C GLU A 172 0.57 9.00 -23.08
N ARG A 173 1.24 10.00 -22.47
CA ARG A 173 2.00 9.88 -21.21
C ARG A 173 1.44 10.85 -20.15
N ILE A 174 2.26 11.78 -19.65
CA ILE A 174 1.79 12.86 -18.78
C ILE A 174 1.10 13.93 -19.64
N ASN A 175 -0.21 13.81 -19.78
CA ASN A 175 -1.03 14.71 -20.57
C ASN A 175 -1.37 16.00 -19.81
N ILE A 176 -0.40 16.91 -19.75
CA ILE A 176 -0.58 18.27 -19.24
C ILE A 176 -0.41 19.31 -20.35
N LYS A 177 -1.03 20.49 -20.15
CA LYS A 177 -0.93 21.57 -21.13
C LYS A 177 0.53 21.95 -21.36
N LYS A 178 0.89 22.14 -22.64
CA LYS A 178 2.22 22.61 -23.02
C LYS A 178 2.44 24.01 -22.41
N LEU A 179 3.59 24.17 -21.77
CA LEU A 179 4.13 25.46 -21.37
C LEU A 179 5.34 25.73 -22.26
N GLU A 180 5.27 26.80 -23.05
CA GLU A 180 6.32 27.20 -23.99
C GLU A 180 7.24 28.25 -23.33
N ALA A 181 8.53 28.21 -23.60
CA ALA A 181 9.39 29.36 -23.36
C ALA A 181 9.16 30.35 -24.53
N PRO A 182 8.83 31.64 -24.31
CA PRO A 182 8.98 32.45 -23.08
C PRO A 182 7.66 32.85 -22.41
N GLU A 183 6.66 31.96 -22.31
CA GLU A 183 5.35 32.29 -21.75
C GLU A 183 5.49 32.79 -20.29
N THR A 184 5.01 34.00 -20.01
CA THR A 184 5.12 34.68 -18.71
C THR A 184 3.78 35.20 -18.20
N ASP A 185 2.68 35.01 -18.96
CA ASP A 185 1.34 35.35 -18.52
C ASP A 185 0.99 34.57 -17.25
N THR A 186 0.72 35.31 -16.18
CA THR A 186 0.40 34.79 -14.84
C THR A 186 -0.75 33.78 -14.83
N LEU A 187 -1.68 33.84 -15.79
CA LEU A 187 -2.77 32.86 -15.90
C LEU A 187 -2.31 31.56 -16.57
N LYS A 188 -1.36 31.66 -17.51
CA LYS A 188 -0.90 30.52 -18.31
C LYS A 188 0.24 29.75 -17.65
N ILE A 189 1.08 30.42 -16.87
CA ILE A 189 2.17 29.76 -16.12
C ILE A 189 1.66 28.98 -14.90
N THR A 190 0.34 28.94 -14.64
CA THR A 190 -0.22 28.19 -13.50
C THR A 190 -0.14 26.66 -13.61
N GLY A 191 0.47 26.13 -14.66
CA GLY A 191 0.68 24.70 -14.85
C GLY A 191 1.35 24.38 -16.18
N GLY A 192 1.51 23.08 -16.43
CA GLY A 192 2.40 22.55 -17.47
C GLY A 192 3.78 22.19 -16.91
N TYR A 193 3.85 21.71 -15.66
CA TYR A 193 5.12 21.31 -15.02
C TYR A 193 5.16 19.82 -14.70
N ILE A 194 6.34 19.22 -14.85
CA ILE A 194 6.70 17.90 -14.29
C ILE A 194 7.90 18.14 -13.37
N ILE A 195 7.77 17.71 -12.13
CA ILE A 195 8.76 17.88 -11.07
C ILE A 195 9.21 16.50 -10.59
N GLU A 196 10.51 16.33 -10.42
CA GLU A 196 11.07 15.19 -9.68
C GLU A 196 11.53 15.69 -8.31
N ALA A 197 11.20 14.95 -7.25
CA ALA A 197 11.72 15.19 -5.92
C ALA A 197 12.73 14.09 -5.55
N SER A 198 13.88 14.51 -5.04
CA SER A 198 14.98 13.62 -4.66
C SER A 198 15.66 14.06 -3.36
N ARG A 199 16.31 13.11 -2.70
CA ARG A 199 17.15 13.30 -1.53
C ARG A 199 18.61 13.27 -1.97
N GLU A 200 19.38 14.33 -1.73
CA GLU A 200 20.82 14.36 -2.02
C GLU A 200 21.65 14.78 -0.82
N SER A 201 22.89 14.29 -0.73
CA SER A 201 23.83 14.65 0.35
C SER A 201 24.37 16.07 0.20
N GLU A 202 24.25 16.65 -0.99
CA GLU A 202 24.70 17.99 -1.34
C GLU A 202 23.70 18.66 -2.28
N ILE A 203 23.70 19.99 -2.29
CA ILE A 203 22.96 20.77 -3.27
C ILE A 203 23.85 20.84 -4.51
N THR A 204 23.32 20.37 -5.65
CA THR A 204 24.06 20.37 -6.91
C THR A 204 23.76 21.64 -7.71
N ASP A 205 24.71 22.08 -8.54
CA ASP A 205 24.56 23.25 -9.42
C ASP A 205 23.73 22.96 -10.70
N LYS A 206 22.78 22.03 -10.63
CA LYS A 206 21.85 21.77 -11.74
C LYS A 206 20.95 22.99 -11.96
N GLU A 207 20.85 23.44 -13.21
CA GLU A 207 20.24 24.73 -13.59
C GLU A 207 18.81 24.96 -13.06
N TYR A 208 18.01 23.90 -12.97
CA TYR A 208 16.60 23.97 -12.54
C TYR A 208 16.28 23.13 -11.30
N LEU A 209 17.31 22.86 -10.48
CA LEU A 209 17.16 22.22 -9.19
C LEU A 209 17.00 23.27 -8.07
N TRP A 210 16.22 22.94 -7.04
CA TRP A 210 16.15 23.75 -5.83
C TRP A 210 15.86 22.89 -4.60
N GLN A 211 16.25 23.41 -3.44
CA GLN A 211 16.04 22.75 -2.16
C GLN A 211 14.64 23.06 -1.60
N SER A 212 14.02 22.08 -0.94
CA SER A 212 12.89 22.30 -0.05
C SER A 212 13.27 23.24 1.08
N SER A 213 12.30 24.04 1.52
CA SER A 213 12.46 24.92 2.70
C SER A 213 12.42 24.16 4.03
N TYR A 214 12.17 22.84 4.01
CA TYR A 214 11.99 22.01 5.19
C TYR A 214 13.03 20.90 5.24
N SER A 215 13.47 20.57 6.47
CA SER A 215 14.35 19.43 6.72
C SER A 215 13.68 18.11 6.33
N SER A 216 14.50 17.10 6.07
CA SER A 216 14.04 15.72 5.93
C SER A 216 13.33 15.22 7.21
N SER A 217 12.55 14.15 7.07
CA SER A 217 12.07 13.33 8.18
C SER A 217 12.58 11.89 8.08
N PRO A 218 13.23 11.31 9.11
CA PRO A 218 13.77 12.03 10.27
C PRO A 218 14.77 13.12 9.82
N GLU A 219 15.01 14.08 10.71
CA GLU A 219 15.98 15.16 10.43
C GLU A 219 17.37 14.57 10.21
N SER A 220 18.08 15.08 9.20
CA SER A 220 19.39 14.55 8.79
C SER A 220 20.22 15.61 8.07
N SER A 221 21.44 15.26 7.68
CA SER A 221 22.30 16.10 6.84
C SER A 221 21.92 16.08 5.35
N PHE A 222 20.97 15.24 4.93
CA PHE A 222 20.55 15.17 3.55
C PHE A 222 19.54 16.28 3.22
N TYR A 223 19.66 16.81 2.01
CA TYR A 223 18.78 17.81 1.45
C TYR A 223 17.65 17.15 0.67
N MET A 224 16.43 17.63 0.91
CA MET A 224 15.26 17.33 0.08
C MET A 224 15.22 18.34 -1.06
N ASN A 225 15.33 17.88 -2.30
CA ASN A 225 15.46 18.70 -3.49
C ASN A 225 14.33 18.42 -4.49
N PHE A 226 14.06 19.40 -5.33
CA PHE A 226 13.16 19.30 -6.47
C PHE A 226 13.89 19.71 -7.74
N GLU A 227 13.59 19.05 -8.86
CA GLU A 227 14.10 19.39 -10.19
C GLU A 227 12.92 19.61 -11.14
N CYS A 228 12.96 20.70 -11.91
CA CYS A 228 11.97 20.96 -12.96
C CYS A 228 12.33 20.17 -14.22
N ILE A 229 11.69 19.03 -14.42
CA ILE A 229 11.90 18.13 -15.57
C ILE A 229 11.21 18.66 -16.83
N TYR A 230 10.04 19.28 -16.67
CA TYR A 230 9.32 19.94 -17.75
C TYR A 230 8.70 21.27 -17.26
N PRO A 231 8.77 22.36 -18.04
CA PRO A 231 9.46 22.49 -19.33
C PRO A 231 10.98 22.31 -19.19
N LYS A 232 11.66 21.85 -20.26
CA LYS A 232 13.11 21.54 -20.20
C LYS A 232 13.99 22.77 -19.96
N LYS A 233 13.50 23.97 -20.28
CA LYS A 233 14.19 25.27 -20.15
C LYS A 233 13.20 26.33 -19.66
N PRO A 234 12.71 26.26 -18.41
CA PRO A 234 11.78 27.23 -17.88
C PRO A 234 12.43 28.62 -17.84
N VAL A 235 11.67 29.66 -18.21
CA VAL A 235 12.11 31.04 -17.88
C VAL A 235 11.94 31.28 -16.38
N LYS A 236 12.64 32.29 -15.84
CA LYS A 236 12.66 32.58 -14.41
C LYS A 236 11.26 32.64 -13.78
N GLN A 237 10.30 33.32 -14.40
CA GLN A 237 8.93 33.44 -13.88
C GLN A 237 8.18 32.09 -13.80
N GLN A 238 8.44 31.17 -14.73
CA GLN A 238 7.84 29.83 -14.71
C GLN A 238 8.45 29.00 -13.58
N LEU A 239 9.78 29.07 -13.42
CA LEU A 239 10.49 28.37 -12.36
C LEU A 239 10.11 28.91 -10.98
N ASP A 240 10.04 30.24 -10.82
CA ASP A 240 9.59 30.89 -9.58
C ASP A 240 8.16 30.46 -9.22
N TYR A 241 7.24 30.42 -10.20
CA TYR A 241 5.86 29.99 -9.94
C TYR A 241 5.79 28.58 -9.32
N ILE A 242 6.48 27.60 -9.91
CA ILE A 242 6.39 26.22 -9.42
C ILE A 242 7.11 26.03 -8.08
N LYS A 243 8.21 26.77 -7.85
CA LYS A 243 8.88 26.87 -6.54
C LYS A 243 7.92 27.41 -5.49
N ASP A 244 7.28 28.55 -5.76
CA ASP A 244 6.34 29.19 -4.84
C ASP A 244 5.11 28.31 -4.56
N TYR A 245 4.63 27.58 -5.58
CA TYR A 245 3.53 26.63 -5.42
C TYR A 245 3.88 25.51 -4.45
N ILE A 246 5.05 24.88 -4.62
CA ILE A 246 5.52 23.81 -3.74
C ILE A 246 5.81 24.35 -2.34
N ASN A 247 6.48 25.51 -2.22
CA ASN A 247 6.72 26.16 -0.93
C ASN A 247 5.40 26.47 -0.20
N SER A 248 4.38 26.95 -0.90
CA SER A 248 3.05 27.22 -0.34
C SER A 248 2.33 25.95 0.12
N PHE A 249 2.47 24.87 -0.64
CA PHE A 249 1.97 23.56 -0.26
C PHE A 249 2.66 23.04 1.01
N GLU A 250 4.00 23.02 1.04
CA GLU A 250 4.76 22.56 2.20
C GLU A 250 4.48 23.41 3.44
N ALA A 251 4.36 24.75 3.28
CA ALA A 251 3.99 25.65 4.36
C ALA A 251 2.58 25.41 4.89
N SER A 252 1.61 25.18 4.00
CA SER A 252 0.25 24.81 4.40
C SER A 252 0.24 23.46 5.13
N LEU A 253 1.00 22.47 4.65
CA LEU A 253 1.10 21.16 5.26
C LEU A 253 1.77 21.20 6.65
N LYS A 254 2.79 22.05 6.82
CA LYS A 254 3.47 22.25 8.12
C LYS A 254 2.66 23.06 9.12
N SER A 255 1.72 23.88 8.65
CA SER A 255 0.91 24.76 9.50
C SER A 255 0.05 24.02 10.53
N ILE A 256 -0.48 24.76 11.51
CA ILE A 256 -1.42 24.23 12.50
C ILE A 256 -2.77 23.84 11.86
N ASP A 257 -3.21 24.58 10.84
CA ASP A 257 -4.49 24.41 10.16
C ASP A 257 -4.41 23.50 8.93
N PHE A 258 -3.34 22.70 8.80
CA PHE A 258 -3.10 21.86 7.62
C PHE A 258 -4.26 20.92 7.27
N LYS A 259 -5.06 20.52 8.26
CA LYS A 259 -6.23 19.63 8.11
C LYS A 259 -7.45 20.34 7.51
N ASN A 260 -7.46 21.68 7.44
CA ASN A 260 -8.59 22.42 6.90
C ASN A 260 -8.86 22.03 5.44
N PRO A 261 -10.10 21.67 5.08
CA PRO A 261 -10.42 21.18 3.73
C PRO A 261 -10.21 22.24 2.62
N GLU A 262 -10.36 23.54 2.95
CA GLU A 262 -10.31 24.65 2.00
C GLU A 262 -8.94 25.36 1.99
N SER A 263 -8.36 25.61 3.16
CA SER A 263 -7.11 26.37 3.31
C SER A 263 -5.87 25.50 3.58
N GLY A 264 -6.07 24.23 3.92
CA GLY A 264 -5.01 23.28 4.22
C GLY A 264 -4.36 22.67 2.98
N PHE A 265 -3.63 21.56 3.18
CA PHE A 265 -2.80 20.97 2.12
C PHE A 265 -3.63 20.51 0.89
N ARG A 266 -4.90 20.16 1.11
CA ARG A 266 -5.86 19.76 0.05
C ARG A 266 -6.11 20.83 -0.99
N LYS A 267 -5.83 22.10 -0.69
CA LYS A 267 -5.89 23.18 -1.68
C LYS A 267 -4.91 22.94 -2.84
N TYR A 268 -3.77 22.30 -2.57
CA TYR A 268 -2.65 22.21 -3.50
C TYR A 268 -2.53 20.86 -4.21
N ILE A 269 -3.11 19.79 -3.66
CA ILE A 269 -2.89 18.43 -4.16
C ILE A 269 -4.18 17.72 -4.59
N ASP A 270 -4.08 16.88 -5.61
CA ASP A 270 -5.06 15.84 -5.90
C ASP A 270 -4.91 14.73 -4.85
N GLU A 271 -5.74 14.80 -3.80
CA GLU A 271 -5.60 13.93 -2.62
C GLU A 271 -5.67 12.43 -2.98
N GLU A 272 -6.53 12.02 -3.91
CA GLU A 272 -6.59 10.63 -4.38
C GLU A 272 -5.24 10.17 -4.96
N SER A 273 -4.53 11.01 -5.71
CA SER A 273 -3.22 10.62 -6.27
C SER A 273 -2.17 10.42 -5.20
N PHE A 274 -2.20 11.22 -4.14
CA PHE A 274 -1.30 11.08 -3.01
C PHE A 274 -1.64 9.84 -2.18
N ILE A 275 -2.92 9.48 -2.04
CA ILE A 275 -3.35 8.25 -1.39
C ILE A 275 -2.91 7.01 -2.21
N ASP A 276 -3.18 7.01 -3.52
CA ASP A 276 -2.75 5.93 -4.42
C ASP A 276 -1.23 5.74 -4.35
N ASN A 277 -0.49 6.85 -4.43
CA ASN A 277 0.97 6.88 -4.37
C ASN A 277 1.48 6.35 -3.02
N PHE A 278 0.91 6.83 -1.91
CA PHE A 278 1.23 6.36 -0.56
C PHE A 278 1.06 4.84 -0.44
N LEU A 279 -0.08 4.31 -0.86
CA LEU A 279 -0.41 2.89 -0.70
C LEU A 279 0.51 1.97 -1.50
N ILE A 280 0.78 2.29 -2.77
CA ILE A 280 1.65 1.45 -3.60
C ILE A 280 3.11 1.55 -3.18
N GLN A 281 3.56 2.74 -2.78
CA GLN A 281 4.90 2.92 -2.25
C GLN A 281 5.08 2.17 -0.91
N GLU A 282 4.17 2.32 0.04
CA GLU A 282 4.18 1.56 1.29
C GLU A 282 4.11 0.05 1.04
N TYR A 283 3.29 -0.38 0.08
CA TYR A 283 3.24 -1.78 -0.33
C TYR A 283 4.60 -2.28 -0.81
N SER A 284 5.29 -1.52 -1.66
CA SER A 284 6.56 -1.96 -2.26
C SER A 284 7.74 -2.03 -1.28
N LEU A 285 7.69 -1.24 -0.19
CA LEU A 285 8.77 -1.09 0.79
C LEU A 285 10.15 -0.84 0.18
N HIS A 286 10.22 -0.15 -0.96
CA HIS A 286 11.49 0.18 -1.57
C HIS A 286 12.32 1.12 -0.69
N LEU A 287 13.65 1.07 -0.82
CA LEU A 287 14.56 1.76 0.12
C LEU A 287 14.47 3.28 0.03
N ASP A 288 14.16 3.81 -1.15
CA ASP A 288 14.09 5.25 -1.43
C ASP A 288 12.67 5.82 -1.34
N ILE A 289 11.76 5.07 -0.72
CA ILE A 289 10.35 5.42 -0.58
C ILE A 289 10.18 6.83 0.00
N PHE A 290 9.39 7.65 -0.68
CA PHE A 290 9.13 9.05 -0.32
C PHE A 290 10.37 9.95 -0.27
N ALA A 291 11.51 9.52 -0.81
CA ALA A 291 12.78 10.26 -0.75
C ALA A 291 13.37 10.53 -2.13
N ARG A 292 13.40 9.54 -3.04
CA ARG A 292 14.01 9.68 -4.38
C ARG A 292 13.07 9.22 -5.49
N SER A 293 13.33 9.68 -6.71
CA SER A 293 12.58 9.30 -7.91
C SER A 293 11.07 9.57 -7.79
N GLN A 294 10.70 10.62 -7.05
CA GLN A 294 9.30 10.96 -6.78
C GLN A 294 8.80 11.95 -7.84
N PHE A 295 7.91 11.53 -8.72
CA PHE A 295 7.39 12.38 -9.78
C PHE A 295 6.04 13.01 -9.42
N PHE A 296 5.94 14.30 -9.70
CA PHE A 296 4.73 15.09 -9.56
C PHE A 296 4.48 15.86 -10.85
N PHE A 297 3.22 16.10 -11.19
CA PHE A 297 2.89 17.04 -12.25
C PHE A 297 1.82 18.03 -11.82
N LYS A 298 1.89 19.23 -12.39
CA LYS A 298 0.97 20.33 -12.12
C LYS A 298 0.39 20.84 -13.42
N ASP A 299 -0.86 20.52 -13.70
CA ASP A 299 -1.59 21.04 -14.86
C ASP A 299 -2.22 22.41 -14.57
N ARG A 300 -2.48 23.18 -15.64
CA ARG A 300 -2.99 24.54 -15.55
C ARG A 300 -4.39 24.54 -14.94
N GLY A 301 -4.59 25.30 -13.88
CA GLY A 301 -5.87 25.39 -13.15
C GLY A 301 -6.28 24.13 -12.39
N LYS A 302 -5.42 23.11 -12.31
CA LYS A 302 -5.65 21.89 -11.53
C LYS A 302 -4.67 21.80 -10.35
N LYS A 303 -4.96 20.92 -9.40
CA LYS A 303 -4.05 20.61 -8.29
C LYS A 303 -2.87 19.76 -8.76
N MET A 304 -1.82 19.67 -7.94
CA MET A 304 -0.66 18.84 -8.21
C MET A 304 -1.01 17.36 -8.01
N VAL A 305 -0.53 16.50 -8.90
CA VAL A 305 -0.78 15.05 -8.90
C VAL A 305 0.52 14.32 -8.61
N ALA A 306 0.49 13.35 -7.68
CA ALA A 306 1.61 12.44 -7.39
C ALA A 306 1.60 11.27 -8.37
N SER A 307 2.30 11.42 -9.50
CA SER A 307 2.30 10.44 -10.59
C SER A 307 3.36 10.79 -11.64
N PRO A 308 3.93 9.79 -12.33
CA PRO A 308 3.81 8.36 -12.05
C PRO A 308 4.76 7.88 -10.93
N LEU A 309 4.71 6.60 -10.60
CA LEU A 309 5.80 5.95 -9.87
C LEU A 309 6.97 5.66 -10.80
N TRP A 310 8.19 5.69 -10.25
CA TRP A 310 9.43 5.41 -10.96
C TRP A 310 10.44 4.75 -10.02
N ASP A 311 11.30 3.89 -10.58
CA ASP A 311 12.50 3.35 -9.92
C ASP A 311 12.25 2.72 -8.55
N THR A 312 11.54 1.59 -8.56
CA THR A 312 11.12 0.87 -7.36
C THR A 312 11.75 -0.52 -7.24
N SER A 313 12.80 -0.81 -8.02
CA SER A 313 13.47 -2.13 -8.04
C SER A 313 14.15 -2.47 -6.72
N ASN A 314 14.61 -1.46 -5.98
CA ASN A 314 15.25 -1.63 -4.68
C ASN A 314 14.23 -1.82 -3.54
N GLY A 315 13.29 -2.75 -3.72
CA GLY A 315 12.21 -3.08 -2.79
C GLY A 315 11.76 -4.53 -2.93
N LEU A 316 10.57 -4.83 -2.40
CA LEU A 316 9.93 -6.15 -2.51
C LEU A 316 10.81 -7.28 -1.95
N PHE A 317 11.54 -7.01 -0.86
CA PHE A 317 12.48 -7.94 -0.24
C PHE A 317 11.79 -8.85 0.78
N GLU A 318 11.88 -10.17 0.61
CA GLU A 318 11.20 -11.15 1.45
C GLU A 318 11.37 -10.94 2.97
N ASN A 319 12.55 -10.48 3.41
CA ASN A 319 12.90 -10.32 4.82
C ASN A 319 12.50 -8.96 5.42
N TYR A 320 11.88 -8.09 4.63
CA TYR A 320 11.47 -6.75 5.06
C TYR A 320 10.02 -6.50 4.65
N THR A 321 9.07 -6.86 5.52
CA THR A 321 7.63 -6.89 5.18
C THR A 321 6.71 -6.31 6.24
N ASP A 322 7.21 -6.05 7.45
CA ASP A 322 6.41 -5.92 8.67
C ASP A 322 6.48 -4.52 9.32
N LYS A 323 6.76 -3.48 8.54
CA LYS A 323 6.85 -2.10 9.02
C LYS A 323 6.16 -1.10 8.10
N TRP A 324 5.76 0.03 8.67
CA TRP A 324 5.40 1.23 7.93
C TRP A 324 6.64 2.08 7.70
N ARG A 325 6.80 2.60 6.48
CA ARG A 325 7.95 3.44 6.12
C ARG A 325 7.73 4.91 6.45
N PHE A 326 6.51 5.41 6.28
CA PHE A 326 6.15 6.82 6.48
C PHE A 326 6.40 7.33 7.90
N SER A 327 6.33 6.44 8.90
CA SER A 327 6.52 6.76 10.33
C SER A 327 7.81 6.19 10.91
N CYS A 328 8.74 5.71 10.08
CA CYS A 328 9.98 5.12 10.57
C CYS A 328 10.98 6.21 10.97
N SER A 329 11.33 6.26 12.26
CA SER A 329 12.26 7.24 12.84
C SER A 329 13.74 6.88 12.67
N SER A 330 14.05 5.60 12.39
CA SER A 330 15.43 5.11 12.18
C SER A 330 15.68 4.67 10.75
N CYS A 331 14.83 5.11 9.81
CA CYS A 331 14.98 4.82 8.40
C CYS A 331 15.62 6.00 7.68
N ASP A 332 16.08 5.70 6.47
CA ASP A 332 16.37 6.64 5.42
C ASP A 332 15.53 7.94 5.47
N PRO A 333 16.19 9.11 5.54
CA PRO A 333 15.53 10.40 5.51
C PRO A 333 14.68 10.55 4.25
N ARG A 334 13.52 11.20 4.38
CA ARG A 334 12.51 11.36 3.34
C ARG A 334 11.80 12.71 3.46
N PHE A 335 10.93 13.05 2.52
CA PHE A 335 10.06 14.20 2.66
C PHE A 335 9.07 13.98 3.83
N PHE A 336 8.85 15.00 4.66
CA PHE A 336 7.94 14.93 5.82
C PHE A 336 6.45 14.80 5.44
N TRP A 337 6.14 14.84 4.15
CA TRP A 337 4.78 15.07 3.64
C TRP A 337 3.79 14.01 4.10
N PHE A 338 4.10 12.73 3.88
CA PHE A 338 3.18 11.65 4.23
C PHE A 338 3.06 11.45 5.74
N GLU A 339 4.14 11.63 6.51
CA GLU A 339 4.05 11.65 7.97
C GLU A 339 3.03 12.68 8.44
N ARG A 340 3.12 13.91 7.91
CA ARG A 340 2.23 15.00 8.28
C ARG A 340 0.80 14.78 7.79
N MET A 341 0.59 14.32 6.55
CA MET A 341 -0.76 14.00 6.04
C MET A 341 -1.43 12.89 6.85
N MET A 342 -0.65 11.91 7.32
CA MET A 342 -1.17 10.81 8.14
C MET A 342 -1.54 11.23 9.57
N GLU A 343 -1.26 12.45 10.01
CA GLU A 343 -1.85 13.00 11.23
C GLU A 343 -3.31 13.44 11.04
N ASP A 344 -3.75 13.64 9.79
CA ASP A 344 -5.12 14.00 9.45
C ASP A 344 -6.04 12.77 9.42
N CYS A 345 -7.16 12.83 10.16
CA CYS A 345 -8.11 11.73 10.20
C CYS A 345 -8.76 11.44 8.85
N ASN A 346 -9.10 12.49 8.09
CA ASN A 346 -9.75 12.33 6.78
C ASN A 346 -8.82 11.62 5.79
N PHE A 347 -7.56 12.02 5.75
CA PHE A 347 -6.57 11.41 4.86
C PHE A 347 -6.34 9.95 5.23
N ARG A 348 -6.11 9.65 6.52
CA ARG A 348 -5.94 8.27 7.01
C ARG A 348 -7.13 7.38 6.68
N SER A 349 -8.35 7.85 6.94
CA SER A 349 -9.55 7.06 6.66
C SER A 349 -9.67 6.72 5.18
N ARG A 350 -9.40 7.67 4.29
CA ARG A 350 -9.39 7.43 2.84
C ARG A 350 -8.27 6.51 2.41
N VAL A 351 -7.10 6.55 3.05
CA VAL A 351 -6.03 5.54 2.85
C VAL A 351 -6.54 4.13 3.14
N VAL A 352 -7.26 3.93 4.25
CA VAL A 352 -7.83 2.61 4.59
C VAL A 352 -8.91 2.19 3.60
N GLU A 353 -9.83 3.08 3.25
CA GLU A 353 -10.91 2.81 2.29
C GLU A 353 -10.33 2.46 0.91
N ARG A 354 -9.38 3.25 0.44
CA ARG A 354 -8.71 3.06 -0.85
C ARG A 354 -7.90 1.78 -0.89
N TYR A 355 -7.22 1.41 0.21
CA TYR A 355 -6.56 0.11 0.31
C TYR A 355 -7.56 -1.05 0.20
N LYS A 356 -8.71 -0.96 0.88
CA LYS A 356 -9.76 -1.99 0.77
C LYS A 356 -10.30 -2.10 -0.66
N GLU A 357 -10.41 -0.99 -1.39
CA GLU A 357 -10.74 -1.02 -2.82
C GLU A 357 -9.68 -1.77 -3.63
N PHE A 358 -8.39 -1.48 -3.41
CA PHE A 358 -7.30 -2.21 -4.07
C PHE A 358 -7.36 -3.71 -3.76
N ARG A 359 -7.59 -4.09 -2.49
CA ARG A 359 -7.70 -5.48 -2.04
C ARG A 359 -8.91 -6.23 -2.59
N ARG A 360 -10.04 -5.56 -2.84
CA ARG A 360 -11.19 -6.14 -3.57
C ARG A 360 -10.94 -6.20 -5.09
N GLY A 361 -10.08 -5.31 -5.59
CA GLY A 361 -9.77 -5.13 -7.00
C GLY A 361 -8.53 -5.90 -7.43
N PHE A 362 -7.50 -5.17 -7.83
CA PHE A 362 -6.31 -5.72 -8.48
C PHE A 362 -5.27 -6.28 -7.50
N LEU A 363 -5.22 -5.78 -6.28
CA LEU A 363 -4.17 -6.12 -5.30
C LEU A 363 -4.58 -7.34 -4.48
N THR A 364 -4.88 -8.48 -5.14
CA THR A 364 -5.06 -9.78 -4.45
C THR A 364 -3.79 -10.61 -4.53
N TYR A 365 -3.62 -11.57 -3.61
CA TYR A 365 -2.49 -12.48 -3.67
C TYR A 365 -2.48 -13.24 -5.01
N GLU A 366 -3.63 -13.78 -5.42
CA GLU A 366 -3.80 -14.56 -6.65
C GLU A 366 -3.47 -13.73 -7.90
N LYS A 367 -3.99 -12.50 -8.00
CA LYS A 367 -3.70 -11.61 -9.15
C LYS A 367 -2.24 -11.18 -9.19
N SER A 368 -1.67 -10.92 -8.02
CA SER A 368 -0.25 -10.53 -7.89
C SER A 368 0.67 -11.65 -8.35
N ILE A 369 0.48 -12.88 -7.85
CA ILE A 369 1.30 -14.03 -8.26
C ILE A 369 1.03 -14.43 -9.71
N HIS A 370 -0.20 -14.28 -10.21
CA HIS A 370 -0.51 -14.58 -11.60
C HIS A 370 0.28 -13.67 -12.55
N TYR A 371 0.37 -12.37 -12.26
CA TYR A 371 1.22 -11.45 -13.01
C TYR A 371 2.69 -11.85 -12.92
N ILE A 372 3.20 -12.11 -11.71
CA ILE A 372 4.61 -12.48 -11.48
C ILE A 372 4.95 -13.76 -12.26
N ASP A 373 4.13 -14.81 -12.12
CA ASP A 373 4.35 -16.10 -12.79
C ASP A 373 4.26 -15.95 -14.32
N SER A 374 3.31 -15.16 -14.82
CA SER A 374 3.17 -14.90 -16.26
C SER A 374 4.42 -14.23 -16.85
N VAL A 375 4.97 -13.23 -16.17
CA VAL A 375 6.16 -12.53 -16.65
C VAL A 375 7.39 -13.42 -16.48
N ALA A 376 7.52 -14.14 -15.35
CA ALA A 376 8.62 -15.05 -15.11
C ALA A 376 8.73 -16.13 -16.18
N VAL A 377 7.59 -16.74 -16.57
CA VAL A 377 7.53 -17.72 -17.67
C VAL A 377 7.97 -17.08 -18.98
N ALA A 378 7.51 -15.86 -19.28
CA ALA A 378 7.85 -15.18 -20.52
C ALA A 378 9.34 -14.85 -20.65
N ILE A 379 10.05 -14.58 -19.54
CA ILE A 379 11.46 -14.19 -19.57
C ILE A 379 12.45 -15.31 -19.22
N GLN A 380 11.96 -16.49 -18.85
CA GLN A 380 12.75 -17.60 -18.29
C GLN A 380 13.99 -17.94 -19.13
N GLU A 381 13.89 -17.99 -20.46
CA GLU A 381 15.05 -18.33 -21.30
C GLU A 381 16.10 -17.21 -21.34
N ALA A 382 15.66 -15.96 -21.46
CA ALA A 382 16.52 -14.79 -21.54
C ALA A 382 17.23 -14.49 -20.22
N ILE A 383 16.53 -14.65 -19.08
CA ILE A 383 17.10 -14.40 -17.76
C ILE A 383 18.18 -15.42 -17.38
N GLU A 384 18.09 -16.67 -17.83
CA GLU A 384 19.16 -17.65 -17.59
C GLU A 384 20.45 -17.31 -18.37
N ARG A 385 20.32 -16.80 -19.61
CA ARG A 385 21.44 -16.24 -20.36
C ARG A 385 22.02 -15.01 -19.65
N ASP A 386 21.15 -14.13 -19.16
CA ASP A 386 21.53 -12.94 -18.40
C ASP A 386 22.34 -13.30 -17.15
N ARG A 387 21.85 -14.26 -16.36
CA ARG A 387 22.53 -14.76 -15.15
C ARG A 387 23.87 -15.40 -15.45
N THR A 388 23.96 -16.18 -16.52
CA THR A 388 25.22 -16.78 -16.96
C THR A 388 26.27 -15.71 -17.27
N LYS A 389 25.85 -14.59 -17.88
CA LYS A 389 26.76 -13.49 -18.22
C LYS A 389 27.12 -12.63 -16.99
N TRP A 390 26.12 -12.15 -16.26
CA TRP A 390 26.30 -11.08 -15.28
C TRP A 390 26.46 -11.56 -13.84
N TYR A 391 26.01 -12.78 -13.53
CA TYR A 391 26.04 -13.37 -12.18
C TYR A 391 26.55 -14.83 -12.16
N PRO A 392 27.65 -15.18 -12.85
CA PRO A 392 28.08 -16.57 -13.03
C PRO A 392 28.46 -17.30 -11.73
N PHE A 393 28.69 -16.56 -10.64
CA PHE A 393 29.09 -17.10 -9.34
C PHE A 393 28.03 -16.89 -8.25
N GLU A 394 26.88 -16.32 -8.58
CA GLU A 394 25.84 -16.06 -7.59
C GLU A 394 25.04 -17.34 -7.29
N PRO A 395 24.89 -17.73 -6.01
CA PRO A 395 24.13 -18.91 -5.65
C PRO A 395 22.62 -18.71 -5.85
N GLY A 396 21.91 -19.82 -6.03
CA GLY A 396 20.46 -19.83 -6.22
C GLY A 396 20.04 -19.74 -7.68
N THR A 397 18.77 -20.05 -7.93
CA THR A 397 18.16 -20.09 -9.27
C THR A 397 17.26 -18.89 -9.48
N PHE A 398 16.90 -18.61 -10.73
CA PHE A 398 15.85 -17.62 -11.01
C PHE A 398 14.52 -17.99 -10.35
N ALA A 399 14.17 -19.28 -10.32
CA ALA A 399 12.98 -19.77 -9.62
C ALA A 399 12.99 -19.45 -8.11
N ASP A 400 14.15 -19.53 -7.45
CA ASP A 400 14.30 -19.13 -6.05
C ASP A 400 14.02 -17.63 -5.86
N GLU A 401 14.52 -16.77 -6.75
CA GLU A 401 14.28 -15.32 -6.70
C GLU A 401 12.81 -14.97 -6.92
N ILE A 402 12.13 -15.66 -7.85
CA ILE A 402 10.69 -15.53 -8.04
C ILE A 402 9.92 -15.98 -6.80
N GLN A 403 10.33 -17.08 -6.16
CA GLN A 403 9.69 -17.54 -4.93
C GLN A 403 9.86 -16.55 -3.78
N LYS A 404 11.04 -15.93 -3.63
CA LYS A 404 11.27 -14.84 -2.65
C LYS A 404 10.33 -13.66 -2.88
N LEU A 405 10.15 -13.25 -4.14
CA LEU A 405 9.22 -12.18 -4.50
C LEU A 405 7.76 -12.57 -4.15
N LYS A 406 7.32 -13.79 -4.45
CA LYS A 406 5.98 -14.28 -4.09
C LYS A 406 5.78 -14.34 -2.56
N ASN A 407 6.81 -14.77 -1.83
CA ASN A 407 6.79 -14.77 -0.37
C ASN A 407 6.67 -13.35 0.19
N PHE A 408 7.37 -12.38 -0.39
CA PHE A 408 7.19 -10.97 -0.04
C PHE A 408 5.72 -10.55 -0.22
N VAL A 409 5.13 -10.82 -1.40
CA VAL A 409 3.73 -10.44 -1.68
C VAL A 409 2.79 -11.03 -0.63
N ALA A 410 2.91 -12.32 -0.32
CA ALA A 410 2.08 -12.98 0.68
C ALA A 410 2.23 -12.33 2.07
N LYS A 411 3.48 -12.19 2.54
CA LYS A 411 3.79 -11.62 3.86
C LYS A 411 3.34 -10.17 3.96
N ARG A 412 3.60 -9.35 2.95
CA ARG A 412 3.30 -7.92 2.95
C ARG A 412 1.81 -7.66 2.88
N LEU A 413 1.06 -8.36 2.02
CA LEU A 413 -0.40 -8.23 1.99
C LEU A 413 -1.02 -8.64 3.32
N ASN A 414 -0.63 -9.79 3.87
CA ASN A 414 -1.12 -10.23 5.18
C ASN A 414 -0.76 -9.23 6.29
N TRP A 415 0.44 -8.67 6.28
CA TRP A 415 0.83 -7.68 7.27
C TRP A 415 0.01 -6.39 7.14
N ILE A 416 -0.17 -5.85 5.93
CA ILE A 416 -0.99 -4.65 5.74
C ILE A 416 -2.44 -4.96 6.11
N ASP A 417 -3.02 -6.08 5.70
CA ASP A 417 -4.40 -6.46 6.07
C ASP A 417 -4.61 -6.42 7.61
N ASN A 418 -3.62 -6.87 8.38
CA ASN A 418 -3.65 -6.87 9.84
C ASN A 418 -3.34 -5.51 10.50
N ASN A 419 -2.68 -4.58 9.80
CA ASN A 419 -2.19 -3.32 10.37
C ASN A 419 -2.79 -2.06 9.72
N ILE A 420 -3.50 -2.17 8.61
CA ILE A 420 -4.07 -1.00 7.90
C ILE A 420 -5.10 -0.27 8.77
N ILE A 421 -5.82 -1.01 9.62
CA ILE A 421 -6.80 -0.41 10.55
C ILE A 421 -6.09 0.36 11.66
N SER A 422 -4.91 -0.07 12.13
CA SER A 422 -4.22 0.59 13.25
C SER A 422 -3.65 1.97 12.91
N ILE A 423 -3.54 2.30 11.62
CA ILE A 423 -3.24 3.65 11.14
C ILE A 423 -4.32 4.64 11.57
N VAL A 424 -5.59 4.23 11.50
CA VAL A 424 -6.70 4.96 12.10
C VAL A 424 -6.61 4.61 13.57
N GLU A 425 -6.22 5.58 14.42
CA GLU A 425 -6.10 5.31 15.86
C GLU A 425 -7.29 4.47 16.32
N PRO A 426 -7.05 3.30 16.95
CA PRO A 426 -8.14 2.48 17.41
C PRO A 426 -8.90 3.33 18.41
N GLY A 427 -10.11 3.73 18.03
CA GLY A 427 -11.15 3.77 19.02
C GLY A 427 -11.12 2.41 19.71
N SER A 428 -10.65 2.39 20.95
CA SER A 428 -10.38 1.17 21.71
C SER A 428 -11.61 0.26 21.64
N VAL A 429 -11.47 -0.92 21.06
CA VAL A 429 -12.48 -1.98 21.16
C VAL A 429 -12.75 -2.20 22.65
N LEU A 430 -14.00 -2.05 23.10
CA LEU A 430 -14.43 -2.82 24.26
C LEU A 430 -14.98 -4.17 23.79
N ALA A 431 -14.24 -5.17 24.26
CA ALA A 431 -14.64 -6.50 24.67
C ALA A 431 -16.12 -6.87 24.48
N SER A 432 -16.30 -7.93 23.68
CA SER A 432 -17.51 -8.72 23.39
C SER A 432 -18.73 -7.96 22.86
N SER A 433 -19.25 -8.43 21.72
CA SER A 433 -20.58 -8.11 21.17
C SER A 433 -21.74 -8.41 22.14
N THR A 434 -21.44 -8.92 23.34
CA THR A 434 -22.41 -9.33 24.35
C THR A 434 -21.84 -9.08 25.75
N TYR A 435 -22.59 -8.36 26.59
CA TYR A 435 -22.31 -8.15 28.01
C TYR A 435 -23.40 -8.80 28.85
N ILE A 436 -23.07 -9.36 30.00
CA ILE A 436 -24.00 -10.02 30.91
C ILE A 436 -24.09 -9.16 32.18
N ALA A 437 -25.31 -8.83 32.61
CA ALA A 437 -25.53 -7.99 33.79
C ALA A 437 -26.76 -8.44 34.61
N ASP A 438 -26.72 -8.14 35.90
CA ASP A 438 -27.85 -8.32 36.81
C ASP A 438 -28.90 -7.21 36.64
N ILE A 439 -30.15 -7.50 37.03
CA ILE A 439 -31.22 -6.51 37.00
C ILE A 439 -30.91 -5.32 37.94
N ASN A 440 -31.12 -4.09 37.46
CA ASN A 440 -30.79 -2.83 38.15
C ASN A 440 -29.29 -2.58 38.40
N GLN A 441 -28.40 -3.34 37.76
CA GLN A 441 -26.97 -3.03 37.76
C GLN A 441 -26.71 -1.80 36.87
N GLU A 442 -26.01 -0.79 37.39
CA GLU A 442 -25.43 0.24 36.54
C GLU A 442 -24.35 -0.37 35.66
N ILE A 443 -24.50 -0.25 34.35
CA ILE A 443 -23.46 -0.65 33.41
C ILE A 443 -22.90 0.60 32.76
N ARG A 444 -21.58 0.61 32.69
CA ARG A 444 -20.81 1.67 32.05
C ARG A 444 -20.72 1.39 30.55
N LEU A 445 -21.50 2.12 29.77
CA LEU A 445 -21.34 2.21 28.32
C LEU A 445 -20.05 2.97 28.01
N VAL A 446 -19.20 2.42 27.16
CA VAL A 446 -17.99 3.11 26.70
C VAL A 446 -18.00 3.17 25.19
N SER A 447 -17.88 4.37 24.64
CA SER A 447 -17.77 4.64 23.22
C SER A 447 -16.31 4.73 22.81
N THR A 448 -16.02 4.34 21.57
CA THR A 448 -14.68 4.31 20.98
C THR A 448 -14.28 5.67 20.40
N CYS A 449 -15.02 6.73 20.71
CA CYS A 449 -14.88 8.01 20.05
C CYS A 449 -13.66 8.77 20.59
N PRO A 450 -12.77 9.26 19.70
CA PRO A 450 -11.51 9.85 20.14
C PRO A 450 -11.74 11.23 20.78
N GLY A 451 -11.38 11.44 22.05
CA GLY A 451 -11.54 12.74 22.75
C GLY A 451 -12.97 13.01 23.22
N ASP A 452 -13.25 14.18 23.82
CA ASP A 452 -14.52 14.51 24.48
C ASP A 452 -15.72 14.83 23.54
N TYR A 453 -15.78 14.21 22.36
CA TYR A 453 -16.89 14.47 21.43
C TYR A 453 -18.22 13.87 21.92
N PRO A 454 -19.36 14.49 21.57
CA PRO A 454 -20.68 13.93 21.88
C PRO A 454 -20.90 12.61 21.13
N VAL A 455 -21.40 11.62 21.88
CA VAL A 455 -21.81 10.31 21.38
C VAL A 455 -23.34 10.28 21.31
N PHE A 456 -23.89 9.98 20.13
CA PHE A 456 -25.31 9.76 19.93
C PHE A 456 -25.61 8.27 20.15
N TRP A 457 -26.21 7.95 21.28
CA TRP A 457 -26.62 6.60 21.61
C TRP A 457 -28.05 6.36 21.13
N THR A 458 -28.31 5.25 20.47
CA THR A 458 -29.66 4.71 20.24
C THR A 458 -29.74 3.31 20.84
N TYR A 459 -30.93 2.84 21.19
CA TYR A 459 -31.10 1.49 21.72
C TYR A 459 -32.40 0.86 21.27
N ASP A 460 -32.44 -0.47 21.27
CA ASP A 460 -33.64 -1.28 21.12
C ASP A 460 -33.67 -2.44 22.13
N THR A 461 -34.87 -2.83 22.57
CA THR A 461 -35.08 -4.00 23.44
C THR A 461 -35.61 -5.18 22.62
N ASP A 462 -35.43 -6.40 23.11
CA ASP A 462 -36.01 -7.60 22.49
C ASP A 462 -37.57 -7.56 22.50
N GLU A 463 -38.18 -6.64 23.26
CA GLU A 463 -39.63 -6.37 23.31
C GLU A 463 -40.08 -5.28 22.30
N GLY A 464 -39.16 -4.73 21.51
CA GLY A 464 -39.44 -3.76 20.46
C GLY A 464 -39.51 -2.30 20.91
N GLU A 465 -39.09 -1.98 22.14
CA GLU A 465 -38.97 -0.60 22.61
C GLU A 465 -37.68 0.02 22.08
N THR A 466 -37.73 1.28 21.64
CA THR A 466 -36.55 2.00 21.14
C THR A 466 -36.38 3.36 21.80
N GLY A 467 -35.15 3.86 21.90
CA GLY A 467 -34.89 5.22 22.36
C GLY A 467 -33.52 5.76 21.96
N SER A 468 -33.23 7.00 22.35
CA SER A 468 -31.97 7.67 22.03
C SER A 468 -31.59 8.72 23.07
N PHE A 469 -30.30 8.93 23.26
CA PHE A 469 -29.77 10.03 24.08
C PHE A 469 -28.39 10.48 23.59
N VAL A 470 -27.95 11.66 24.02
CA VAL A 470 -26.62 12.19 23.73
C VAL A 470 -25.82 12.17 25.02
N GLY A 471 -24.64 11.55 24.97
CA GLY A 471 -23.74 11.42 26.12
C GLY A 471 -22.28 11.62 25.74
N ARG A 472 -21.38 11.34 26.68
CA ARG A 472 -19.93 11.31 26.47
C ARG A 472 -19.43 9.91 26.15
N ASN A 473 -18.10 9.77 26.01
CA ASN A 473 -17.46 8.47 25.76
C ASN A 473 -17.69 7.44 26.86
N ILE A 474 -18.12 7.87 28.05
CA ILE A 474 -18.47 7.01 29.16
C ILE A 474 -19.82 7.48 29.67
N GLU A 475 -20.79 6.59 29.72
CA GLU A 475 -22.11 6.84 30.29
C GLU A 475 -22.54 5.68 31.18
N ASN A 476 -23.11 5.98 32.34
CA ASN A 476 -23.74 4.99 33.21
C ASN A 476 -25.23 4.99 32.90
N VAL A 477 -25.79 3.82 32.58
CA VAL A 477 -27.24 3.67 32.42
C VAL A 477 -27.75 2.54 33.31
N LEU A 478 -29.03 2.60 33.68
CA LEU A 478 -29.71 1.59 34.50
C LEU A 478 -30.45 0.61 33.59
N PHE A 479 -30.30 -0.69 33.86
CA PHE A 479 -30.78 -1.75 32.98
C PHE A 479 -31.84 -2.59 33.68
N THR A 480 -33.01 -2.69 33.07
CA THR A 480 -34.14 -3.51 33.55
C THR A 480 -34.60 -4.56 32.54
N LYS A 481 -34.04 -4.55 31.33
CA LYS A 481 -34.39 -5.43 30.20
C LYS A 481 -33.14 -5.76 29.35
N THR A 482 -33.20 -6.84 28.58
CA THR A 482 -32.20 -7.12 27.52
C THR A 482 -32.31 -6.06 26.43
N ILE A 483 -31.18 -5.43 26.10
CA ILE A 483 -31.13 -4.20 25.30
C ILE A 483 -29.88 -4.19 24.43
N THR A 484 -29.99 -3.75 23.19
CA THR A 484 -28.83 -3.46 22.34
C THR A 484 -28.65 -1.96 22.25
N TYR A 485 -27.48 -1.47 22.65
CA TYR A 485 -27.11 -0.07 22.46
C TYR A 485 -26.27 0.06 21.20
N TYR A 486 -26.54 1.11 20.43
CA TYR A 486 -25.77 1.54 19.28
C TYR A 486 -25.15 2.90 19.61
N ALA A 487 -23.83 3.00 19.53
CA ALA A 487 -23.15 4.29 19.61
C ALA A 487 -22.91 4.79 18.19
N LYS A 488 -23.31 6.04 17.94
CA LYS A 488 -23.01 6.79 16.74
C LYS A 488 -22.25 8.05 17.12
N CYS A 489 -21.01 8.19 16.69
CA CYS A 489 -20.29 9.45 16.86
C CYS A 489 -20.15 10.17 15.54
N GLN A 490 -20.23 11.49 15.65
CA GLN A 490 -19.85 12.38 14.58
C GLN A 490 -18.56 13.08 15.02
N THR A 491 -17.42 12.58 14.54
CA THR A 491 -16.23 13.43 14.51
C THR A 491 -16.34 14.34 13.29
N SER A 492 -15.46 15.34 13.19
CA SER A 492 -15.31 16.13 11.96
C SER A 492 -14.94 15.29 10.71
N CYS A 493 -14.66 13.99 10.86
CA CYS A 493 -14.09 13.13 9.83
C CYS A 493 -14.90 11.86 9.47
N LEU A 494 -15.60 11.19 10.40
CA LEU A 494 -16.30 9.91 10.12
C LEU A 494 -17.49 9.64 11.04
N VAL A 495 -18.43 8.82 10.55
CA VAL A 495 -19.50 8.21 11.32
C VAL A 495 -19.07 6.82 11.77
N TYR A 496 -18.88 6.64 13.07
CA TYR A 496 -18.60 5.33 13.67
C TYR A 496 -19.91 4.74 14.18
N SER A 497 -20.16 3.46 13.90
CA SER A 497 -21.29 2.72 14.47
C SER A 497 -20.79 1.43 15.13
N ASN A 498 -21.01 1.30 16.44
CA ASN A 498 -20.75 0.08 17.20
C ASN A 498 -22.00 -0.30 17.99
N SER A 499 -22.19 -1.60 18.25
CA SER A 499 -23.32 -2.10 19.02
C SER A 499 -22.86 -3.04 20.14
N VAL A 500 -23.49 -2.95 21.32
CA VAL A 500 -23.33 -3.90 22.43
C VAL A 500 -24.69 -4.45 22.82
N LYS A 501 -24.87 -5.77 22.79
CA LYS A 501 -26.05 -6.42 23.34
C LYS A 501 -25.83 -6.76 24.80
N VAL A 502 -26.67 -6.26 25.70
CA VAL A 502 -26.64 -6.61 27.12
C VAL A 502 -27.70 -7.67 27.36
N ASN A 503 -27.28 -8.90 27.66
CA ASN A 503 -28.16 -9.99 28.03
C ASN A 503 -28.38 -9.98 29.55
N LEU A 504 -29.64 -9.97 29.97
CA LEU A 504 -29.98 -10.22 31.36
C LEU A 504 -29.77 -11.70 31.69
N ILE A 505 -29.08 -11.98 32.80
CA ILE A 505 -29.20 -13.27 33.46
C ILE A 505 -30.14 -13.07 34.64
N GLY A 506 -31.32 -13.69 34.57
CA GLY A 506 -32.11 -13.90 35.76
C GLY A 506 -31.35 -14.86 36.67
N THR A 507 -30.81 -14.39 37.78
CA THR A 507 -30.33 -15.27 38.85
C THR A 507 -31.54 -15.87 39.54
N CYS A 508 -31.94 -17.08 39.11
CA CYS A 508 -32.75 -17.93 39.97
C CYS A 508 -31.94 -18.22 41.24
N PRO A 509 -32.54 -18.16 42.44
CA PRO A 509 -31.85 -18.65 43.62
C PRO A 509 -31.63 -20.16 43.48
N ASP A 510 -30.41 -20.64 43.78
CA ASP A 510 -30.06 -22.07 43.72
C ASP A 510 -30.87 -22.94 44.71
N PHE A 511 -31.60 -22.32 45.66
CA PHE A 511 -32.49 -22.96 46.60
C PHE A 511 -33.57 -21.99 47.14
N LEU A 512 -34.72 -22.54 47.52
CA LEU A 512 -35.81 -21.84 48.22
C LEU A 512 -35.75 -22.19 49.71
N ILE A 513 -35.75 -21.18 50.59
CA ILE A 513 -35.91 -21.36 52.04
C ILE A 513 -37.35 -20.99 52.41
N LEU A 514 -38.06 -21.93 53.05
CA LEU A 514 -39.42 -21.74 53.56
C LEU A 514 -39.35 -21.65 55.09
N GLU A 515 -39.69 -20.49 55.66
CA GLU A 515 -39.83 -20.35 57.11
C GLU A 515 -41.29 -20.59 57.52
N THR A 516 -41.51 -21.51 58.45
CA THR A 516 -42.76 -21.60 59.20
C THR A 516 -42.62 -20.76 60.46
N THR A 517 -43.53 -19.82 60.67
CA THR A 517 -43.59 -19.03 61.88
C THR A 517 -44.09 -19.92 63.04
N ALA A 518 -43.17 -20.50 63.82
CA ALA A 518 -43.17 -20.53 65.30
C ALA A 518 -42.10 -21.47 65.89
N LEU A 519 -41.27 -20.88 66.77
CA LEU A 519 -40.39 -21.44 67.82
C LEU A 519 -39.20 -22.36 67.41
N ASN A 520 -37.98 -21.79 67.56
CA ASN A 520 -36.61 -22.35 67.61
C ASN A 520 -36.44 -23.88 67.84
N PRO A 521 -35.32 -24.54 67.39
CA PRO A 521 -34.09 -23.98 66.82
C PRO A 521 -33.61 -24.64 65.48
N GLN A 522 -32.51 -24.09 64.98
CA GLN A 522 -31.86 -24.29 63.68
C GLN A 522 -31.56 -25.74 63.26
N LEU A 523 -31.65 -25.98 61.94
CA LEU A 523 -30.95 -27.08 61.25
C LEU A 523 -29.97 -26.49 60.23
N GLN A 524 -28.70 -26.88 60.37
CA GLN A 524 -27.61 -26.65 59.42
C GLN A 524 -27.77 -27.59 58.22
N ASP A 525 -27.54 -27.02 57.03
CA ASP A 525 -27.16 -27.60 55.74
C ASP A 525 -27.40 -29.11 55.52
N PHE A 526 -28.18 -29.50 54.49
CA PHE A 526 -27.81 -30.54 53.52
C PHE A 526 -28.80 -30.65 52.32
N LYS A 527 -28.22 -31.06 51.18
CA LYS A 527 -28.67 -31.01 49.78
C LYS A 527 -29.88 -31.90 49.40
N SER A 528 -30.56 -31.45 48.34
CA SER A 528 -31.42 -32.15 47.35
C SER A 528 -32.91 -32.40 47.66
N LYS A 529 -33.77 -32.00 46.70
CA LYS A 529 -35.18 -32.37 46.38
C LYS A 529 -36.10 -32.80 47.54
N TYR A 530 -37.16 -32.03 47.81
CA TYR A 530 -38.26 -32.50 48.66
C TYR A 530 -39.68 -32.13 48.19
N THR A 531 -40.58 -33.08 48.42
CA THR A 531 -42.04 -33.02 48.38
C THR A 531 -42.57 -32.30 49.62
N LEU A 532 -43.65 -31.51 49.48
CA LEU A 532 -44.36 -30.92 50.62
C LEU A 532 -45.45 -31.86 51.11
N THR A 533 -45.40 -32.24 52.38
CA THR A 533 -46.48 -32.99 53.06
C THR A 533 -46.94 -32.25 54.31
N SER A 534 -48.26 -32.08 54.45
CA SER A 534 -48.91 -31.58 55.66
C SER A 534 -49.60 -32.74 56.35
N ASN A 535 -49.48 -32.82 57.67
CA ASN A 535 -50.11 -33.87 58.48
C ASN A 535 -51.57 -33.54 58.83
N ILE A 536 -52.10 -32.43 58.29
CA ILE A 536 -53.45 -31.91 58.53
C ILE A 536 -54.00 -31.37 57.19
N PRO A 537 -55.28 -31.62 56.84
CA PRO A 537 -55.88 -31.08 55.62
C PRO A 537 -55.81 -29.55 55.61
N LEU A 538 -55.26 -28.97 54.55
CA LEU A 538 -55.20 -27.52 54.37
C LEU A 538 -56.58 -26.98 53.95
N PRO A 539 -57.09 -25.89 54.56
CA PRO A 539 -58.33 -25.26 54.12
C PRO A 539 -58.25 -24.79 52.65
N LEU A 540 -59.39 -24.82 51.95
CA LEU A 540 -59.57 -24.48 50.51
C LEU A 540 -59.04 -23.09 50.07
N LYS A 541 -58.57 -22.24 50.99
CA LYS A 541 -58.01 -20.90 50.74
C LYS A 541 -56.70 -20.65 51.49
N SER A 542 -55.87 -21.69 51.64
CA SER A 542 -54.53 -21.55 52.23
C SER A 542 -53.61 -20.75 51.30
N ARG A 543 -52.78 -19.86 51.87
CA ARG A 543 -51.78 -19.06 51.14
C ARG A 543 -50.39 -19.41 51.64
N VAL A 544 -49.43 -19.55 50.73
CA VAL A 544 -48.00 -19.60 51.08
C VAL A 544 -47.42 -18.22 50.80
N LEU A 545 -46.93 -17.55 51.84
CA LEU A 545 -46.31 -16.24 51.76
C LEU A 545 -44.79 -16.41 51.75
N TYR A 546 -44.10 -15.69 50.88
CA TYR A 546 -42.65 -15.57 50.93
C TYR A 546 -42.23 -14.10 51.05
N SER A 547 -41.10 -13.88 51.72
CA SER A 547 -40.59 -12.55 52.07
C SER A 547 -39.87 -11.89 50.89
N ALA A 548 -40.63 -11.53 49.84
CA ALA A 548 -40.22 -10.49 48.87
C ALA A 548 -41.43 -9.79 48.22
N GLY A 549 -42.53 -9.63 48.97
CA GLY A 549 -43.63 -8.74 48.58
C GLY A 549 -44.56 -9.20 47.46
N HIS A 550 -44.52 -10.48 47.03
CA HIS A 550 -45.43 -11.01 46.01
C HIS A 550 -46.21 -12.24 46.54
N SER A 551 -47.42 -12.47 46.01
CA SER A 551 -48.33 -13.55 46.41
C SER A 551 -48.63 -14.51 45.27
N ILE A 552 -48.57 -15.82 45.52
CA ILE A 552 -49.08 -16.85 44.60
C ILE A 552 -50.54 -17.12 44.97
N LEU A 553 -51.46 -16.94 44.01
CA LEU A 553 -52.87 -17.26 44.19
C LEU A 553 -53.13 -18.70 43.72
N LEU A 554 -53.54 -19.58 44.62
CA LEU A 554 -54.02 -20.91 44.24
C LEU A 554 -55.50 -20.80 43.86
N SER A 555 -55.85 -21.13 42.62
CA SER A 555 -57.24 -21.15 42.15
C SER A 555 -58.05 -22.25 42.82
N ALA A 556 -59.35 -22.00 43.05
CA ALA A 556 -60.25 -22.93 43.74
C ALA A 556 -60.44 -24.22 42.94
N GLY A 557 -60.35 -25.36 43.63
CA GLY A 557 -60.70 -26.67 43.08
C GLY A 557 -59.57 -27.69 42.93
N PHE A 558 -58.47 -27.58 43.67
CA PHE A 558 -57.47 -28.65 43.74
C PHE A 558 -57.68 -29.50 45.00
N GLU A 559 -58.25 -30.69 44.83
CA GLU A 559 -58.21 -31.75 45.84
C GLU A 559 -56.85 -32.44 45.77
N ALA A 560 -56.05 -32.31 46.83
CA ALA A 560 -54.81 -33.06 46.97
C ALA A 560 -55.12 -34.45 47.54
N THR A 561 -54.99 -35.50 46.74
CA THR A 561 -54.78 -36.85 47.26
C THR A 561 -53.29 -37.08 47.47
N ALA A 562 -52.93 -37.94 48.44
CA ALA A 562 -51.64 -37.97 49.12
C ALA A 562 -50.39 -38.32 48.27
N GLN A 563 -50.47 -38.33 46.94
CA GLN A 563 -49.40 -38.80 46.06
C GLN A 563 -49.19 -37.99 44.76
N GLU A 564 -49.62 -36.73 44.68
CA GLU A 564 -49.22 -35.87 43.56
C GLU A 564 -48.10 -34.88 43.91
N VAL A 565 -47.12 -34.79 43.01
CA VAL A 565 -46.05 -33.78 42.99
C VAL A 565 -46.53 -32.61 42.15
N PHE A 566 -46.59 -31.41 42.70
CA PHE A 566 -46.87 -30.22 41.90
C PHE A 566 -45.59 -29.69 41.25
N VAL A 567 -45.70 -29.25 39.99
CA VAL A 567 -44.67 -28.47 39.31
C VAL A 567 -45.19 -27.04 39.20
N ALA A 568 -44.49 -26.09 39.84
CA ALA A 568 -44.73 -24.68 39.64
C ALA A 568 -43.73 -24.16 38.58
N LYS A 569 -44.23 -23.43 37.57
CA LYS A 569 -43.40 -22.72 36.61
C LYS A 569 -43.32 -21.26 37.02
N ILE A 570 -42.10 -20.73 37.14
CA ILE A 570 -41.86 -19.30 37.33
C ILE A 570 -41.88 -18.67 35.93
N GLU A 571 -42.82 -17.77 35.66
CA GLU A 571 -42.82 -17.03 34.39
C GLU A 571 -41.55 -16.16 34.30
N GLY A 572 -40.86 -16.24 33.16
CA GLY A 572 -39.60 -15.52 32.90
C GLY A 572 -38.32 -16.32 33.18
N CYS A 573 -38.41 -17.55 33.67
CA CYS A 573 -37.28 -18.50 33.77
C CYS A 573 -37.44 -19.61 32.71
N ARG A 574 -36.32 -20.13 32.18
CA ARG A 574 -36.37 -21.22 31.18
C ARG A 574 -36.90 -22.52 31.76
#